data_AF-A0A3D3UU98-F1
#
_entry.id   AF-A0A3D3UU98-F1
#
_cell.length_a   1.000
_cell.length_b   1.000
_cell.length_c   1.000
_cell.angle_alpha   90.00
_cell.angle_beta   90.00
_cell.angle_gamma   90.00
#
_symmetry.space_group_name_H-M   'P 1'
#
loop_
_entity.id
_entity.type
_entity.pdbx_description
1 polymer ?
#
loop_
_entity_poly.entity_id
_entity_poly.type
_entity_poly.pdbx_seq_one_letter_code
_entity_poly.pdbx_strand_id
1 'polypeptide(L)'
;MYETRYMSIFAAVMTGKGTGAISTIQIFGDSAGAVIKKVFKPAGTKPLKFEAGEILLGTIYDGAEVIDQVTIGCEGTDTFAINCHGNPLIVEMIMQLLRRHGAALLSAEQMLKKLLMAQKSAGSIAVEAKLTQAKAKTLQGTKIIAKQNDAGLTKKARGWLERIDEISLDTIKAEAIEILQKSRIANLIIYGCTAVLTGPPNSGKSTLLNCMAGRQKAIVTDIKGTTRDWVEATCRIDPLSLTLIDTAGLDEESARPESTVENAAQKKTAEILEQADIVLLVLDASRPIEELDDQITNRL
;
A
#
# COMPACT_ATOMS: atom_id res chain seq x y z
N MET A 1 -20.79 -31.98 -10.55
CA MET A 1 -20.46 -32.10 -9.11
C MET A 1 -20.65 -30.71 -8.52
N TYR A 2 -21.78 -30.48 -7.84
CA TYR A 2 -22.16 -29.16 -7.33
C TYR A 2 -21.23 -28.79 -6.18
N GLU A 3 -20.34 -27.82 -6.42
CA GLU A 3 -19.50 -27.23 -5.40
C GLU A 3 -20.40 -26.56 -4.36
N THR A 4 -20.48 -27.15 -3.16
CA THR A 4 -21.22 -26.60 -2.04
C THR A 4 -20.55 -25.26 -1.67
N ARG A 5 -21.12 -24.14 -2.13
CA ARG A 5 -20.68 -22.80 -1.71
C ARG A 5 -20.86 -22.69 -0.20
N TYR A 6 -19.80 -22.94 0.55
CA TYR A 6 -19.69 -22.42 1.91
C TYR A 6 -19.67 -20.89 1.79
N MET A 7 -20.82 -20.27 2.05
CA MET A 7 -20.98 -18.82 2.17
C MET A 7 -20.04 -18.36 3.29
N SER A 8 -18.94 -17.73 2.91
CA SER A 8 -17.88 -17.33 3.84
C SER A 8 -18.11 -15.90 4.29
N ILE A 9 -18.12 -15.70 5.61
CA ILE A 9 -18.14 -14.36 6.22
C ILE A 9 -16.69 -13.90 6.28
N PHE A 10 -16.43 -12.66 5.90
CA PHE A 10 -15.11 -12.05 5.91
C PHE A 10 -15.11 -10.83 6.82
N ALA A 11 -14.00 -10.60 7.51
CA ALA A 11 -13.78 -9.38 8.28
C ALA A 11 -12.37 -8.81 8.04
N ALA A 12 -12.24 -7.49 7.99
CA ALA A 12 -10.94 -6.83 7.87
C ALA A 12 -10.95 -5.44 8.52
N VAL A 13 -9.82 -5.06 9.12
CA VAL A 13 -9.57 -3.67 9.53
C VAL A 13 -9.26 -2.86 8.28
N MET A 14 -10.03 -1.80 8.02
CA MET A 14 -9.93 -0.96 6.82
C MET A 14 -9.16 0.33 7.04
N THR A 15 -8.98 0.74 8.29
CA THR A 15 -8.17 1.90 8.68
C THR A 15 -6.68 1.54 8.78
N GLY A 16 -5.82 2.56 8.64
CA GLY A 16 -4.37 2.39 8.77
C GLY A 16 -3.96 1.81 10.13
N LYS A 17 -2.84 1.09 10.16
CA LYS A 17 -2.28 0.55 11.41
C LYS A 17 -1.83 1.69 12.32
N GLY A 18 -2.14 1.59 13.61
CA GLY A 18 -1.70 2.54 14.64
C GLY A 18 -2.81 2.90 15.61
N THR A 19 -2.51 3.83 16.51
CA THR A 19 -3.50 4.42 17.43
C THR A 19 -4.22 5.57 16.73
N GLY A 20 -5.54 5.57 16.78
CA GLY A 20 -6.38 6.64 16.26
C GLY A 20 -7.63 6.84 17.11
N ALA A 21 -8.40 7.90 16.83
CA ALA A 21 -9.69 8.11 17.49
C ALA A 21 -10.70 7.02 17.09
N ILE A 22 -10.69 6.64 15.81
CA ILE A 22 -11.64 5.68 15.23
C ILE A 22 -10.87 4.64 14.42
N SER A 23 -11.30 3.39 14.50
CA SER A 23 -10.95 2.31 13.60
C SER A 23 -12.21 1.73 12.96
N THR A 24 -12.13 1.41 11.67
CA THR A 24 -13.24 0.81 10.93
C THR A 24 -12.91 -0.63 10.58
N ILE A 25 -13.78 -1.55 11.01
CA ILE A 25 -13.73 -2.98 10.68
C ILE A 25 -14.87 -3.28 9.73
N GLN A 26 -14.55 -3.73 8.53
CA GLN A 26 -15.53 -4.20 7.57
C GLN A 26 -15.91 -5.65 7.86
N ILE A 27 -17.20 -5.98 7.75
CA ILE A 27 -17.69 -7.36 7.66
C ILE A 27 -18.54 -7.54 6.40
N PHE A 28 -18.40 -8.68 5.73
CA PHE A 28 -19.07 -8.97 4.46
C PHE A 28 -19.35 -10.45 4.27
N GLY A 29 -20.48 -10.77 3.66
CA GLY A 29 -20.85 -12.11 3.22
C GLY A 29 -22.18 -12.54 3.81
N ASP A 30 -22.87 -13.49 3.17
CA ASP A 30 -24.31 -13.78 3.30
C ASP A 30 -24.88 -14.09 4.71
N SER A 31 -24.03 -14.15 5.75
CA SER A 31 -24.43 -14.33 7.15
C SER A 31 -23.80 -13.30 8.09
N ALA A 32 -23.23 -12.21 7.54
CA ALA A 32 -22.64 -11.12 8.30
C ALA A 32 -23.66 -10.50 9.27
N GLY A 33 -24.92 -10.32 8.83
CA GLY A 33 -25.97 -9.80 9.71
C GLY A 33 -26.26 -10.71 10.91
N ALA A 34 -26.14 -12.04 10.74
CA ALA A 34 -26.30 -12.99 11.84
C ALA A 34 -25.14 -12.91 12.85
N VAL A 35 -23.92 -12.65 12.38
CA VAL A 35 -22.76 -12.41 13.27
C VAL A 35 -22.94 -11.11 14.04
N ILE A 36 -23.29 -10.01 13.36
CA ILE A 36 -23.53 -8.72 14.02
C ILE A 36 -24.61 -8.86 15.09
N LYS A 37 -25.74 -9.53 14.80
CA LYS A 37 -26.81 -9.79 15.78
C LYS A 37 -26.35 -10.52 17.05
N LYS A 38 -25.30 -11.35 16.98
CA LYS A 38 -24.77 -12.09 18.14
C LYS A 38 -23.87 -11.22 19.02
N VAL A 39 -23.09 -10.33 18.40
CA VAL A 39 -22.03 -9.56 19.09
C VAL A 39 -22.45 -8.15 19.46
N PHE A 40 -23.44 -7.58 18.79
CA PHE A 40 -23.86 -6.19 18.92
C PHE A 40 -25.24 -6.05 19.56
N LYS A 41 -25.36 -5.13 20.52
CA LYS A 41 -26.65 -4.71 21.10
C LYS A 41 -26.89 -3.23 20.79
N PRO A 42 -28.03 -2.87 20.16
CA PRO A 42 -28.33 -1.48 19.83
C PRO A 42 -28.58 -0.66 21.10
N ALA A 43 -28.24 0.63 21.04
CA ALA A 43 -28.60 1.60 22.06
C ALA A 43 -30.12 1.88 21.98
N GLY A 44 -30.86 1.52 23.02
CA GLY A 44 -32.31 1.72 23.12
C GLY A 44 -33.12 0.43 23.02
N THR A 45 -34.43 0.57 22.84
CA THR A 45 -35.41 -0.54 22.91
C THR A 45 -35.94 -1.00 21.55
N LYS A 46 -35.55 -0.33 20.46
CA LYS A 46 -36.01 -0.70 19.12
C LYS A 46 -35.37 -2.02 18.68
N PRO A 47 -36.13 -2.91 18.01
CA PRO A 47 -35.59 -4.14 17.48
C PRO A 47 -34.52 -3.86 16.41
N LEU A 48 -33.44 -4.65 16.42
CA LEU A 48 -32.34 -4.49 15.49
C LEU A 48 -32.78 -4.82 14.06
N LYS A 49 -32.80 -3.79 13.20
CA LYS A 49 -33.02 -3.90 11.76
C LYS A 49 -31.79 -3.40 11.02
N PHE A 50 -31.51 -4.02 9.89
CA PHE A 50 -30.40 -3.65 9.02
C PHE A 50 -31.00 -3.12 7.72
N GLU A 51 -31.08 -1.81 7.58
CA GLU A 51 -31.52 -1.16 6.34
C GLU A 51 -30.31 -0.44 5.72
N ALA A 52 -30.11 -0.62 4.41
CA ALA A 52 -28.96 -0.04 3.72
C ALA A 52 -29.00 1.49 3.79
N GLY A 53 -27.89 2.11 4.18
CA GLY A 53 -27.77 3.55 4.42
C GLY A 53 -27.97 3.97 5.88
N GLU A 54 -28.41 3.07 6.77
CA GLU A 54 -28.56 3.38 8.19
C GLU A 54 -27.26 3.24 8.98
N ILE A 55 -27.19 4.00 10.09
CA ILE A 55 -26.12 3.89 11.09
C ILE A 55 -26.78 3.57 12.44
N LEU A 56 -26.32 2.49 13.07
CA LEU A 56 -26.85 2.00 14.34
C LEU A 56 -25.83 2.24 15.44
N LEU A 57 -26.20 2.99 16.48
CA LEU A 57 -25.40 3.13 17.69
C LEU A 57 -25.65 1.96 18.64
N GLY A 58 -24.61 1.45 19.29
CA GLY A 58 -24.75 0.41 20.30
C GLY A 58 -23.42 -0.05 20.88
N THR A 59 -23.39 -1.26 21.40
CA THR A 59 -22.23 -1.79 22.12
C THR A 59 -21.94 -3.21 21.67
N ILE A 60 -20.66 -3.52 21.45
CA ILE A 60 -20.18 -4.88 21.19
C ILE A 60 -19.80 -5.57 22.51
N TYR A 61 -20.21 -6.83 22.63
CA TYR A 61 -19.97 -7.67 23.80
C TYR A 61 -19.25 -8.97 23.42
N ASP A 62 -18.38 -9.45 24.31
CA ASP A 62 -17.94 -10.84 24.34
C ASP A 62 -18.56 -11.53 25.56
N GLY A 63 -19.63 -12.29 25.33
CA GLY A 63 -20.44 -12.84 26.42
C GLY A 63 -21.04 -11.72 27.29
N ALA A 64 -20.55 -11.60 28.53
CA ALA A 64 -20.98 -10.58 29.48
C ALA A 64 -20.09 -9.33 29.47
N GLU A 65 -18.90 -9.39 28.88
CA GLU A 65 -17.95 -8.28 28.89
C GLU A 65 -18.26 -7.28 27.77
N VAL A 66 -18.21 -6.00 28.12
CA VAL A 66 -18.29 -4.90 27.15
C VAL A 66 -16.92 -4.74 26.51
N ILE A 67 -16.84 -4.85 25.18
CA ILE A 67 -15.61 -4.52 24.46
C ILE A 67 -15.59 -3.02 24.17
N ASP A 68 -16.61 -2.52 23.48
CA ASP A 68 -16.63 -1.13 23.04
C ASP A 68 -18.04 -0.63 22.67
N GLN A 69 -18.26 0.68 22.82
CA GLN A 69 -19.38 1.38 22.22
C GLN A 69 -19.03 1.73 20.77
N VAL A 70 -19.86 1.29 19.83
CA VAL A 70 -19.56 1.36 18.40
C VAL A 70 -20.75 1.93 17.62
N THR A 71 -20.48 2.32 16.38
CA THR A 71 -21.52 2.46 15.37
C THR A 71 -21.39 1.37 14.31
N ILE A 72 -22.54 0.88 13.83
CA ILE A 72 -22.62 -0.07 12.72
C ILE A 72 -23.22 0.67 11.53
N GLY A 73 -22.44 0.90 10.49
CA GLY A 73 -22.93 1.38 9.19
C GLY A 73 -23.43 0.20 8.35
N CYS A 74 -24.67 0.27 7.89
CA CYS A 74 -25.25 -0.71 6.97
C CYS A 74 -25.00 -0.28 5.52
N GLU A 75 -23.88 -0.72 4.93
CA GLU A 75 -23.43 -0.23 3.61
C GLU A 75 -24.09 -0.93 2.42
N GLY A 76 -24.74 -2.08 2.66
CA GLY A 76 -25.44 -2.85 1.64
C GLY A 76 -25.95 -4.17 2.18
N THR A 77 -26.45 -5.03 1.29
CA THR A 77 -26.86 -6.38 1.67
C THR A 77 -25.67 -7.14 2.24
N ASP A 78 -25.82 -7.60 3.48
CA ASP A 78 -24.81 -8.37 4.22
C ASP A 78 -23.42 -7.73 4.24
N THR A 79 -23.38 -6.40 4.23
CA THR A 79 -22.16 -5.59 4.24
C THR A 79 -22.28 -4.52 5.32
N PHE A 80 -21.39 -4.58 6.32
CA PHE A 80 -21.42 -3.67 7.46
C PHE A 80 -20.04 -3.11 7.79
N ALA A 81 -20.02 -1.87 8.27
CA ALA A 81 -18.84 -1.21 8.79
C ALA A 81 -19.01 -0.99 10.30
N ILE A 82 -18.14 -1.61 11.11
CA ILE A 82 -18.07 -1.42 12.56
C ILE A 82 -17.06 -0.30 12.83
N ASN A 83 -17.52 0.85 13.30
CA ASN A 83 -16.64 1.93 13.74
C ASN A 83 -16.50 1.89 15.26
N CYS A 84 -15.29 1.60 15.72
CA CYS A 84 -14.91 1.46 17.12
C CYS A 84 -13.78 2.44 17.47
N HIS A 85 -13.41 2.53 18.74
CA HIS A 85 -12.24 3.29 19.17
C HIS A 85 -10.96 2.72 18.52
N GLY A 86 -10.11 3.60 18.01
CA GLY A 86 -8.89 3.22 17.30
C GLY A 86 -7.74 2.75 18.19
N ASN A 87 -8.02 2.15 19.36
CA ASN A 87 -7.01 1.49 20.17
C ASN A 87 -6.71 0.09 19.58
N PRO A 88 -5.45 -0.24 19.27
CA PRO A 88 -5.08 -1.54 18.69
C PRO A 88 -5.59 -2.76 19.48
N LEU A 89 -5.67 -2.67 20.81
CA LEU A 89 -6.17 -3.77 21.65
C LEU A 89 -7.68 -3.97 21.46
N ILE A 90 -8.46 -2.89 21.38
CA ILE A 90 -9.92 -2.94 21.13
C ILE A 90 -10.18 -3.55 19.75
N VAL A 91 -9.45 -3.09 18.73
CA VAL A 91 -9.56 -3.60 17.36
C VAL A 91 -9.27 -5.10 17.32
N GLU A 92 -8.20 -5.55 17.98
CA GLU A 92 -7.84 -6.98 18.04
C GLU A 92 -8.90 -7.80 18.76
N MET A 93 -9.44 -7.32 19.88
CA MET A 93 -10.53 -7.98 20.60
C MET A 93 -11.78 -8.18 19.71
N ILE A 94 -12.20 -7.14 18.98
CA ILE A 94 -13.33 -7.23 18.04
C ILE A 94 -13.00 -8.21 16.91
N MET A 95 -11.81 -8.14 16.32
CA MET A 95 -11.41 -9.05 15.23
C MET A 95 -11.40 -10.52 15.66
N GLN A 96 -10.89 -10.83 16.86
CA GLN A 96 -10.91 -12.20 17.40
C GLN A 96 -12.32 -12.66 17.77
N LEU A 97 -13.17 -11.76 18.25
CA LEU A 97 -14.59 -12.06 18.48
C LEU A 97 -15.30 -12.42 17.16
N LEU A 98 -15.11 -11.63 16.10
CA LEU A 98 -15.67 -11.94 14.77
C LEU A 98 -15.16 -13.29 14.24
N ARG A 99 -13.87 -13.58 14.43
CA ARG A 99 -13.27 -14.88 14.05
C ARG A 99 -13.92 -16.06 14.77
N ARG A 100 -14.12 -15.96 16.08
CA ARG A 100 -14.83 -16.99 16.87
C ARG A 100 -16.27 -17.20 16.40
N HIS A 101 -16.89 -16.17 15.83
CA HIS A 101 -18.22 -16.26 15.21
C HIS A 101 -18.21 -16.64 13.72
N GLY A 102 -17.08 -17.12 13.19
CA GLY A 102 -16.98 -17.71 11.86
C GLY A 102 -16.53 -16.76 10.75
N ALA A 103 -16.10 -15.55 11.08
CA ALA A 103 -15.50 -14.65 10.09
C ALA A 103 -14.06 -15.07 9.76
N ALA A 104 -13.76 -15.23 8.48
CA ALA A 104 -12.38 -15.32 7.98
C ALA A 104 -11.75 -13.93 7.97
N LEU A 105 -10.63 -13.76 8.68
CA LEU A 105 -9.93 -12.48 8.75
C LEU A 105 -9.09 -12.27 7.49
N LEU A 106 -9.27 -11.12 6.86
CA LEU A 106 -8.57 -10.71 5.63
C LEU A 106 -7.72 -9.47 5.87
N SER A 107 -6.75 -9.25 4.99
CA SER A 107 -6.17 -7.91 4.81
C SER A 107 -7.19 -6.95 4.20
N ALA A 108 -7.02 -5.64 4.45
CA ALA A 108 -7.82 -4.59 3.82
C ALA A 108 -7.85 -4.71 2.28
N GLU A 109 -6.71 -5.07 1.68
CA GLU A 109 -6.59 -5.26 0.23
C GLU A 109 -7.46 -6.43 -0.28
N GLN A 110 -7.39 -7.59 0.38
CA GLN A 110 -8.22 -8.74 0.04
C GLN A 110 -9.71 -8.45 0.23
N MET A 111 -10.06 -7.72 1.30
CA MET A 111 -11.42 -7.32 1.62
C MET A 111 -11.98 -6.36 0.55
N LEU A 112 -11.23 -5.31 0.22
CA LEU A 112 -11.61 -4.33 -0.80
C LEU A 112 -11.79 -5.00 -2.17
N LYS A 113 -10.90 -5.93 -2.54
CA LYS A 113 -11.04 -6.73 -3.77
C LYS A 113 -12.37 -7.49 -3.82
N LYS A 114 -12.75 -8.15 -2.72
CA LYS A 114 -14.02 -8.89 -2.63
C LYS A 114 -15.23 -7.97 -2.75
N LEU A 115 -15.25 -6.85 -2.02
CA LEU A 115 -16.34 -5.87 -2.09
C LEU A 115 -16.53 -5.33 -3.51
N LEU A 116 -15.43 -4.94 -4.16
CA LEU A 116 -15.49 -4.38 -5.51
C LEU A 116 -15.94 -5.41 -6.56
N MET A 117 -15.52 -6.68 -6.41
CA MET A 117 -16.00 -7.78 -7.27
C MET A 117 -17.48 -8.09 -7.04
N ALA A 118 -17.97 -7.99 -5.80
CA ALA A 118 -19.38 -8.22 -5.47
C ALA A 118 -20.30 -7.15 -6.08
N GLN A 119 -19.81 -5.92 -6.27
CA GLN A 119 -20.60 -4.81 -6.81
C GLN A 119 -20.96 -4.95 -8.31
N LYS A 120 -20.54 -6.03 -9.01
CA LYS A 120 -20.84 -6.40 -10.42
C LYS A 120 -20.58 -5.35 -11.53
N SER A 121 -20.36 -4.10 -11.16
CA SER A 121 -20.26 -2.92 -12.03
C SER A 121 -18.82 -2.53 -12.33
N ALA A 122 -17.85 -3.07 -11.60
CA ALA A 122 -16.43 -2.79 -11.79
C ALA A 122 -15.77 -3.91 -12.62
N GLY A 123 -15.30 -3.59 -13.83
CA GLY A 123 -14.38 -4.46 -14.57
C GLY A 123 -13.07 -4.67 -13.80
N SER A 124 -12.27 -5.68 -14.15
CA SER A 124 -11.01 -6.00 -13.46
C SER A 124 -10.07 -4.80 -13.34
N ILE A 125 -9.98 -3.98 -14.40
CA ILE A 125 -9.19 -2.74 -14.45
C ILE A 125 -9.66 -1.74 -13.39
N ALA A 126 -10.97 -1.58 -13.20
CA ALA A 126 -11.53 -0.66 -12.21
C ALA A 126 -11.25 -1.12 -10.78
N VAL A 127 -11.31 -2.43 -10.53
CA VAL A 127 -10.95 -3.02 -9.23
C VAL A 127 -9.48 -2.76 -8.92
N GLU A 128 -8.59 -3.04 -9.87
CA GLU A 128 -7.16 -2.85 -9.72
C GLU A 128 -6.77 -1.37 -9.56
N ALA A 129 -7.42 -0.47 -10.30
CA ALA A 129 -7.23 0.97 -10.15
C ALA A 129 -7.58 1.43 -8.73
N LYS A 130 -8.74 1.03 -8.19
CA LYS A 130 -9.14 1.39 -6.82
C LYS A 130 -8.17 0.85 -5.76
N LEU A 131 -7.68 -0.38 -5.92
CA LEU A 131 -6.68 -0.96 -5.02
C LEU A 131 -5.35 -0.19 -5.09
N THR A 132 -4.94 0.20 -6.30
CA THR A 132 -3.70 0.94 -6.54
C THR A 132 -3.80 2.38 -6.03
N GLN A 133 -4.99 2.98 -6.05
CA GLN A 133 -5.22 4.34 -5.57
C GLN A 133 -4.81 4.51 -4.09
N ALA A 134 -5.04 3.49 -3.26
CA ALA A 134 -4.62 3.47 -1.86
C ALA A 134 -3.09 3.37 -1.68
N LYS A 135 -2.35 2.94 -2.71
CA LYS A 135 -0.89 2.75 -2.70
C LYS A 135 -0.14 3.93 -3.36
N ALA A 136 -0.84 4.85 -3.99
CA ALA A 136 -0.22 5.95 -4.73
C ALA A 136 0.56 6.90 -3.79
N LYS A 137 1.85 7.10 -4.07
CA LYS A 137 2.74 7.98 -3.29
C LYS A 137 2.68 9.45 -3.70
N THR A 138 2.06 9.76 -4.84
CA THR A 138 1.98 11.13 -5.38
C THR A 138 0.56 11.49 -5.77
N LEU A 139 0.21 12.77 -5.62
CA LEU A 139 -1.10 13.29 -6.05
C LEU A 139 -1.31 13.09 -7.56
N GLN A 140 -0.24 13.19 -8.35
CA GLN A 140 -0.25 13.00 -9.79
C GLN A 140 -0.52 11.53 -10.12
N GLY A 141 0.08 10.60 -9.38
CA GLY A 141 -0.20 9.17 -9.46
C GLY A 141 -1.66 8.86 -9.16
N THR A 142 -2.22 9.43 -8.08
CA THR A 142 -3.66 9.30 -7.77
C THR A 142 -4.54 9.78 -8.93
N LYS A 143 -4.20 10.89 -9.59
CA LYS A 143 -4.91 11.41 -10.76
C LYS A 143 -4.80 10.49 -11.97
N ILE A 144 -3.62 9.90 -12.22
CA ILE A 144 -3.41 8.94 -13.31
C ILE A 144 -4.31 7.72 -13.11
N ILE A 145 -4.36 7.18 -11.89
CA ILE A 145 -5.17 6.00 -11.54
C ILE A 145 -6.66 6.30 -11.64
N ALA A 146 -7.12 7.42 -11.09
CA ALA A 146 -8.53 7.81 -11.14
C ALA A 146 -9.05 7.90 -12.59
N LYS A 147 -8.20 8.36 -13.52
CA LYS A 147 -8.54 8.44 -14.94
C LYS A 147 -8.61 7.09 -15.66
N GLN A 148 -8.15 5.98 -15.07
CA GLN A 148 -8.24 4.64 -15.69
C GLN A 148 -9.66 4.04 -15.68
N ASN A 149 -10.52 4.53 -14.79
CA ASN A 149 -11.87 4.03 -14.63
C ASN A 149 -12.82 4.60 -15.69
N ASP A 150 -12.79 5.92 -15.90
CA ASP A 150 -13.68 6.63 -16.84
C ASP A 150 -13.05 6.81 -18.23
N ALA A 151 -11.73 6.65 -18.34
CA ALA A 151 -10.94 6.80 -19.56
C ALA A 151 -9.70 5.88 -19.51
N GLY A 152 -8.72 6.05 -20.40
CA GLY A 152 -7.47 5.28 -20.35
C GLY A 152 -7.64 3.82 -20.79
N LEU A 153 -7.12 2.88 -19.99
CA LEU A 153 -6.99 1.47 -20.39
C LEU A 153 -8.35 0.79 -20.60
N THR A 154 -9.35 1.05 -19.76
CA THR A 154 -10.70 0.48 -19.91
C THR A 154 -11.31 0.84 -21.26
N LYS A 155 -11.25 2.12 -21.65
CA LYS A 155 -11.79 2.61 -22.93
C LYS A 155 -11.05 1.99 -24.11
N LYS A 156 -9.71 1.90 -24.02
CA LYS A 156 -8.89 1.31 -25.09
C LYS A 156 -9.19 -0.18 -25.28
N ALA A 157 -9.23 -0.94 -24.18
CA ALA A 157 -9.53 -2.37 -24.20
C ALA A 157 -10.95 -2.64 -24.73
N ARG A 158 -11.95 -1.85 -24.30
CA ARG A 158 -13.30 -1.96 -24.84
C ARG A 158 -13.34 -1.65 -26.34
N GLY A 159 -12.63 -0.60 -26.79
CA GLY A 159 -12.55 -0.25 -28.21
C GLY A 159 -11.88 -1.33 -29.07
N TRP A 160 -10.92 -2.08 -28.53
CA TRP A 160 -10.37 -3.26 -29.21
C TRP A 160 -11.39 -4.39 -29.30
N LEU A 161 -12.13 -4.67 -28.22
CA LEU A 161 -13.15 -5.72 -28.19
C LEU A 161 -14.31 -5.42 -29.15
N GLU A 162 -14.76 -4.17 -29.21
CA GLU A 162 -15.86 -3.73 -30.10
C GLU A 162 -15.49 -3.83 -31.58
N ARG A 163 -14.19 -3.78 -31.91
CA ARG A 163 -13.67 -3.79 -33.28
C ARG A 163 -12.81 -5.01 -33.56
N ILE A 164 -12.95 -6.07 -32.77
CA ILE A 164 -12.02 -7.21 -32.78
C ILE A 164 -11.94 -7.90 -34.14
N ASP A 165 -13.06 -7.89 -34.88
CA ASP A 165 -13.15 -8.47 -36.22
C ASP A 165 -12.61 -7.54 -37.32
N GLU A 166 -12.41 -6.25 -37.04
CA GLU A 166 -12.00 -5.22 -38.01
C GLU A 166 -10.55 -4.74 -37.81
N ILE A 167 -10.05 -4.78 -36.57
CA ILE A 167 -8.73 -4.26 -36.21
C ILE A 167 -7.65 -5.32 -36.45
N SER A 168 -6.54 -4.92 -37.07
CA SER A 168 -5.41 -5.84 -37.25
C SER A 168 -4.67 -6.10 -35.93
N LEU A 169 -4.15 -7.31 -35.77
CA LEU A 169 -3.31 -7.67 -34.62
C LEU A 169 -2.06 -6.78 -34.52
N ASP A 170 -1.49 -6.35 -35.65
CA ASP A 170 -0.35 -5.43 -35.66
C ASP A 170 -0.71 -4.05 -35.09
N THR A 171 -1.93 -3.57 -35.34
CA THR A 171 -2.42 -2.31 -34.77
C THR A 171 -2.59 -2.45 -33.26
N ILE A 172 -3.27 -3.52 -32.80
CA ILE A 172 -3.41 -3.79 -31.36
C ILE A 172 -2.04 -3.87 -30.69
N LYS A 173 -1.09 -4.59 -31.29
CA LYS A 173 0.27 -4.74 -30.77
C LYS A 173 1.00 -3.40 -30.67
N ALA A 174 0.95 -2.57 -31.71
CA ALA A 174 1.58 -1.25 -31.71
C ALA A 174 1.00 -0.35 -30.59
N GLU A 175 -0.32 -0.34 -30.45
CA GLU A 175 -1.00 0.44 -29.42
C GLU A 175 -0.70 -0.10 -28.00
N ALA A 176 -0.62 -1.42 -27.83
CA ALA A 176 -0.24 -2.03 -26.57
C ALA A 176 1.21 -1.69 -26.17
N ILE A 177 2.15 -1.66 -27.12
CA ILE A 177 3.54 -1.24 -26.88
C ILE A 177 3.58 0.22 -26.43
N GLU A 178 2.81 1.10 -27.05
CA GLU A 178 2.73 2.51 -26.65
C GLU A 178 2.22 2.67 -25.20
N ILE A 179 1.21 1.89 -24.82
CA ILE A 179 0.68 1.87 -23.45
C ILE A 179 1.74 1.38 -22.47
N LEU A 180 2.46 0.31 -22.81
CA LEU A 180 3.54 -0.24 -21.98
C LEU A 180 4.66 0.78 -21.77
N GLN A 181 5.09 1.49 -22.82
CA GLN A 181 6.12 2.52 -22.70
C GLN A 181 5.68 3.66 -21.76
N LYS A 182 4.45 4.16 -21.92
CA LYS A 182 3.89 5.20 -21.04
C LYS A 182 3.71 4.71 -19.59
N SER A 183 3.41 3.43 -19.41
CA SER A 183 3.21 2.84 -18.08
C SER A 183 4.48 2.86 -17.21
N ARG A 184 5.68 2.81 -17.81
CA ARG A 184 6.95 2.88 -17.06
C ARG A 184 7.07 4.19 -16.29
N ILE A 185 6.83 5.32 -16.96
CA ILE A 185 6.84 6.65 -16.33
C ILE A 185 5.72 6.75 -15.31
N ALA A 186 4.52 6.24 -15.65
CA ALA A 186 3.39 6.24 -14.72
C ALA A 186 3.68 5.47 -13.43
N ASN A 187 4.39 4.33 -13.51
CA ASN A 187 4.77 3.53 -12.35
C ASN A 187 5.68 4.31 -11.39
N LEU A 188 6.68 5.03 -11.90
CA LEU A 188 7.56 5.88 -11.06
C LEU A 188 6.77 7.00 -10.38
N ILE A 189 5.77 7.56 -11.06
CA ILE A 189 4.89 8.59 -10.47
C ILE A 189 3.96 7.97 -9.43
N ILE A 190 3.40 6.79 -9.68
CA ILE A 190 2.44 6.13 -8.78
C ILE A 190 3.12 5.58 -7.54
N TYR A 191 4.16 4.77 -7.69
CA TYR A 191 4.81 4.04 -6.60
C TYR A 191 6.05 4.75 -6.04
N GLY A 192 6.42 5.88 -6.63
CA GLY A 192 7.68 6.55 -6.37
C GLY A 192 8.85 5.87 -7.08
N CYS A 193 10.03 6.44 -6.88
CA CYS A 193 11.29 5.88 -7.36
C CYS A 193 12.34 5.86 -6.25
N THR A 194 13.37 5.04 -6.44
CA THR A 194 14.49 4.88 -5.51
C THR A 194 15.77 5.39 -6.15
N ALA A 195 16.47 6.29 -5.47
CA ALA A 195 17.79 6.75 -5.83
C ALA A 195 18.81 6.33 -4.77
N VAL A 196 19.92 5.75 -5.20
CA VAL A 196 21.02 5.37 -4.32
C VAL A 196 22.14 6.37 -4.46
N LEU A 197 22.59 6.95 -3.35
CA LEU A 197 23.75 7.84 -3.29
C LEU A 197 24.99 7.00 -3.02
N THR A 198 25.95 7.02 -3.95
CA THR A 198 27.24 6.34 -3.83
C THR A 198 28.39 7.32 -4.04
N GLY A 199 29.59 6.98 -3.59
CA GLY A 199 30.79 7.80 -3.73
C GLY A 199 31.73 7.72 -2.52
N PRO A 200 32.91 8.35 -2.57
CA PRO A 200 33.93 8.23 -1.53
C PRO A 200 33.47 8.66 -0.13
N PRO A 201 34.10 8.16 0.95
CA PRO A 201 33.85 8.66 2.30
C PRO A 201 34.02 10.19 2.38
N ASN A 202 33.16 10.86 3.15
CA ASN A 202 33.16 12.31 3.29
C ASN A 202 32.89 13.13 2.01
N SER A 203 32.36 12.53 0.93
CA SER A 203 31.99 13.26 -0.30
C SER A 203 30.74 14.14 -0.20
N GLY A 204 30.09 14.18 0.97
CA GLY A 204 28.89 14.97 1.21
C GLY A 204 27.55 14.27 0.94
N LYS A 205 27.53 12.94 0.75
CA LYS A 205 26.30 12.14 0.54
C LYS A 205 25.24 12.39 1.62
N SER A 206 25.60 12.23 2.90
CA SER A 206 24.67 12.42 4.01
C SER A 206 24.21 13.87 4.13
N THR A 207 25.07 14.83 3.78
CA THR A 207 24.71 16.26 3.71
C THR A 207 23.69 16.52 2.59
N LEU A 208 23.89 15.94 1.41
CA LEU A 208 22.97 16.03 0.29
C LEU A 208 21.61 15.39 0.63
N LEU A 209 21.62 14.18 1.19
CA LEU A 209 20.42 13.48 1.65
C LEU A 209 19.62 14.35 2.64
N ASN A 210 20.28 14.87 3.67
CA ASN A 210 19.64 15.75 4.65
C ASN A 210 19.11 17.05 4.03
N CYS A 211 19.84 17.64 3.08
CA CYS A 211 19.38 18.83 2.38
C CYS A 211 18.13 18.57 1.52
N MET A 212 18.10 17.44 0.81
CA MET A 212 16.96 17.05 -0.02
C MET A 212 15.74 16.67 0.83
N ALA A 213 15.95 15.98 1.95
CA ALA A 213 14.90 15.66 2.92
C ALA A 213 14.31 16.92 3.59
N GLY A 214 15.16 17.91 3.93
CA GLY A 214 14.76 19.11 4.68
C GLY A 214 14.23 20.29 3.85
N ARG A 215 14.57 20.41 2.56
CA ARG A 215 14.14 21.54 1.71
C ARG A 215 12.82 21.33 0.98
N GLN A 216 12.39 20.10 0.77
CA GLN A 216 11.17 19.78 0.01
C GLN A 216 10.14 19.05 0.88
N LYS A 217 9.63 19.70 1.94
CA LYS A 217 8.56 19.21 2.87
C LYS A 217 8.34 17.69 2.77
N ALA A 218 9.29 16.92 3.30
CA ALA A 218 9.15 15.49 3.40
C ALA A 218 7.88 15.16 4.19
N ILE A 219 7.06 14.25 3.68
CA ILE A 219 6.23 13.47 4.58
C ILE A 219 7.23 12.55 5.28
N VAL A 220 7.78 13.04 6.39
CA VAL A 220 8.59 12.21 7.29
C VAL A 220 7.63 11.20 7.88
N THR A 221 7.61 9.99 7.33
CA THR A 221 6.93 8.89 8.00
C THR A 221 7.80 8.47 9.17
N ASP A 222 7.37 8.83 10.38
CA ASP A 222 7.91 8.30 11.63
C ASP A 222 7.52 6.81 11.76
N ILE A 223 8.06 5.94 10.90
CA ILE A 223 8.09 4.51 11.21
C ILE A 223 9.41 4.28 11.96
N LYS A 224 9.44 4.73 13.22
CA LYS A 224 10.45 4.31 14.18
C LYS A 224 10.35 2.79 14.33
N GLY A 225 11.25 2.03 13.72
CA GLY A 225 11.31 0.59 13.91
C GLY A 225 11.92 -0.27 12.80
N THR A 226 12.68 0.25 11.83
CA THR A 226 13.47 -0.63 10.95
C THR A 226 14.88 -0.80 11.50
N THR A 227 15.31 -2.06 11.61
CA THR A 227 16.58 -2.50 12.19
C THR A 227 17.78 -1.99 11.37
N ARG A 228 18.36 -0.90 11.88
CA ARG A 228 19.79 -0.60 12.12
C ARG A 228 20.85 -0.31 11.03
N ASP A 229 20.70 -0.58 9.72
CA ASP A 229 21.92 -0.50 8.85
C ASP A 229 21.85 0.37 7.56
N TRP A 230 20.94 1.35 7.41
CA TRP A 230 21.06 2.38 6.35
C TRP A 230 20.16 3.59 6.62
N VAL A 231 20.55 4.77 6.10
CA VAL A 231 19.76 6.01 6.21
C VAL A 231 18.95 6.18 4.94
N GLU A 232 17.64 6.04 5.08
CA GLU A 232 16.65 6.32 4.05
C GLU A 232 15.98 7.68 4.32
N ALA A 233 15.79 8.47 3.25
CA ALA A 233 14.95 9.65 3.31
C ALA A 233 14.03 9.73 2.10
N THR A 234 12.76 10.03 2.35
CA THR A 234 11.82 10.35 1.26
C THR A 234 11.82 11.86 1.01
N CYS A 235 12.08 12.26 -0.23
CA CYS A 235 11.95 13.64 -0.70
C CYS A 235 11.03 13.72 -1.92
N ARG A 236 10.59 14.92 -2.28
CA ARG A 236 9.61 15.12 -3.36
C ARG A 236 10.17 15.99 -4.49
N ILE A 237 10.57 15.33 -5.57
CA ILE A 237 10.95 16.00 -6.82
C ILE A 237 9.75 15.94 -7.76
N ASP A 238 8.90 16.96 -7.76
CA ASP A 238 7.64 16.94 -8.52
C ASP A 238 7.85 16.50 -9.99
N PRO A 239 7.07 15.52 -10.49
CA PRO A 239 5.89 14.88 -9.86
C PRO A 239 6.21 13.61 -9.04
N LEU A 240 7.47 13.29 -8.79
CA LEU A 240 7.95 12.05 -8.18
C LEU A 240 8.04 12.11 -6.65
N SER A 241 7.79 10.96 -6.02
CA SER A 241 8.17 10.69 -4.64
C SER A 241 9.45 9.85 -4.68
N LEU A 242 10.56 10.42 -4.22
CA LEU A 242 11.88 9.82 -4.32
C LEU A 242 12.34 9.31 -2.95
N THR A 243 12.66 8.02 -2.85
CA THR A 243 13.39 7.46 -1.70
C THR A 243 14.88 7.53 -2.01
N LEU A 244 15.62 8.32 -1.22
CA LEU A 244 17.07 8.41 -1.24
C LEU A 244 17.65 7.43 -0.22
N ILE A 245 18.63 6.64 -0.64
CA ILE A 245 19.37 5.70 0.21
C ILE A 245 20.85 6.12 0.21
N ASP A 246 21.42 6.36 1.37
CA ASP A 246 22.85 6.63 1.53
C ASP A 246 23.64 5.34 1.76
N THR A 247 24.52 4.97 0.83
CA THR A 247 25.35 3.75 0.96
C THR A 247 26.57 3.93 1.85
N ALA A 248 26.91 5.15 2.30
CA ALA A 248 28.07 5.35 3.18
C ALA A 248 28.01 4.50 4.44
N GLY A 249 26.81 4.29 4.99
CA GLY A 249 26.59 3.41 6.14
C GLY A 249 26.86 1.93 5.82
N LEU A 250 26.65 1.50 4.57
CA LEU A 250 26.87 0.13 4.11
C LEU A 250 28.36 -0.17 3.90
N ASP A 251 29.13 0.81 3.41
CA ASP A 251 30.58 0.69 3.18
C ASP A 251 31.39 0.79 4.49
N GLU A 252 30.95 1.60 5.46
CA GLU A 252 31.62 1.71 6.78
C GLU A 252 31.41 0.48 7.68
N GLU A 253 30.25 -0.18 7.60
CA GLU A 253 30.02 -1.45 8.32
C GLU A 253 30.76 -2.63 7.72
N SER A 254 30.99 -2.62 6.40
CA SER A 254 31.76 -3.65 5.70
C SER A 254 33.29 -3.47 5.81
N ALA A 255 33.76 -2.43 6.51
CA ALA A 255 35.19 -2.16 6.74
C ALA A 255 35.69 -2.58 8.13
N ARG A 256 34.84 -3.18 9.00
CA ARG A 256 35.23 -3.65 10.34
C ARG A 256 35.45 -5.16 10.31
N PRO A 257 36.69 -5.65 10.53
CA PRO A 257 36.96 -7.08 10.46
C PRO A 257 36.38 -7.76 11.69
N GLU A 258 35.37 -8.63 11.48
CA GLU A 258 35.00 -9.84 12.26
C GLU A 258 33.47 -10.08 12.23
N SER A 259 32.96 -10.86 11.25
CA SER A 259 31.91 -11.91 11.42
C SER A 259 31.09 -12.19 10.13
N THR A 260 30.32 -13.29 10.15
CA THR A 260 29.36 -13.76 9.11
C THR A 260 28.32 -12.72 8.63
N VAL A 261 28.25 -11.56 9.27
CA VAL A 261 27.35 -10.45 8.97
C VAL A 261 27.78 -9.68 7.69
N GLU A 262 29.08 -9.66 7.36
CA GLU A 262 29.62 -8.96 6.18
C GLU A 262 29.03 -9.45 4.84
N ASN A 263 28.91 -10.76 4.66
CA ASN A 263 28.36 -11.34 3.42
C ASN A 263 26.89 -10.95 3.21
N ALA A 264 26.12 -10.75 4.29
CA ALA A 264 24.74 -10.31 4.22
C ALA A 264 24.63 -8.81 3.88
N ALA A 265 25.49 -7.97 4.48
CA ALA A 265 25.54 -6.53 4.22
C ALA A 265 25.98 -6.21 2.79
N GLN A 266 27.04 -6.86 2.29
CA GLN A 266 27.51 -6.68 0.92
C GLN A 266 26.48 -7.14 -0.12
N LYS A 267 25.86 -8.31 0.11
CA LYS A 267 24.79 -8.82 -0.77
C LYS A 267 23.60 -7.86 -0.80
N LYS A 268 23.20 -7.32 0.34
CA LYS A 268 22.09 -6.37 0.44
C LYS A 268 22.37 -5.04 -0.22
N THR A 269 23.61 -4.56 -0.15
CA THR A 269 24.07 -3.37 -0.87
C THR A 269 23.98 -3.56 -2.38
N ALA A 270 24.42 -4.73 -2.88
CA ALA A 270 24.28 -5.08 -4.28
C ALA A 270 22.80 -5.19 -4.70
N GLU A 271 21.95 -5.81 -3.87
CA GLU A 271 20.50 -5.90 -4.12
C GLU A 271 19.85 -4.50 -4.17
N ILE A 272 20.23 -3.58 -3.29
CA ILE A 272 19.72 -2.20 -3.27
C ILE A 272 20.16 -1.43 -4.52
N LEU A 273 21.42 -1.57 -4.93
CA LEU A 273 21.93 -0.95 -6.16
C LEU A 273 21.26 -1.51 -7.42
N GLU A 274 21.03 -2.83 -7.48
CA GLU A 274 20.33 -3.47 -8.60
C GLU A 274 18.85 -3.07 -8.68
N GLN A 275 18.20 -2.85 -7.54
CA GLN A 275 16.80 -2.44 -7.46
C GLN A 275 16.60 -0.91 -7.56
N ALA A 276 17.68 -0.13 -7.59
CA ALA A 276 17.60 1.32 -7.71
C ALA A 276 17.08 1.73 -9.09
N ASP A 277 16.17 2.72 -9.14
CA ASP A 277 15.76 3.33 -10.40
C ASP A 277 16.86 4.23 -10.97
N ILE A 278 17.72 4.76 -10.09
CA ILE A 278 18.89 5.57 -10.45
C ILE A 278 19.99 5.48 -9.38
N VAL A 279 21.24 5.44 -9.80
CA VAL A 279 22.40 5.56 -8.91
C VAL A 279 23.06 6.93 -9.14
N LEU A 280 23.30 7.67 -8.07
CA LEU A 280 23.89 9.00 -8.08
C LEU A 280 25.27 8.94 -7.44
N LEU A 281 26.29 9.12 -8.26
CA LEU A 281 27.67 9.28 -7.81
C LEU A 281 27.89 10.70 -7.27
N VAL A 282 28.21 10.81 -5.98
CA VAL A 282 28.46 12.07 -5.28
C VAL A 282 29.95 12.21 -5.03
N LEU A 283 30.55 13.23 -5.66
CA LEU A 283 31.97 13.54 -5.58
C LEU A 283 32.20 14.91 -4.94
N ASP A 284 33.25 15.00 -4.16
CA ASP A 284 33.72 16.26 -3.60
C ASP A 284 34.50 17.03 -4.67
N ALA A 285 33.93 18.14 -5.17
CA ALA A 285 34.54 18.97 -6.19
C ALA A 285 35.86 19.65 -5.73
N SER A 286 36.17 19.63 -4.43
CA SER A 286 37.44 20.13 -3.90
C SER A 286 38.58 19.11 -3.98
N ARG A 287 38.29 17.85 -4.35
CA ARG A 287 39.29 16.77 -4.45
C ARG A 287 39.60 16.40 -5.91
N PRO A 288 40.82 15.93 -6.19
CA PRO A 288 41.18 15.40 -7.51
C PRO A 288 40.36 14.15 -7.85
N ILE A 289 40.01 13.97 -9.13
CA ILE A 289 39.18 12.84 -9.57
C ILE A 289 39.96 11.51 -9.55
N GLU A 290 41.30 11.58 -9.50
CA GLU A 290 42.19 10.43 -9.44
C GLU A 290 42.11 9.65 -8.11
N GLU A 291 41.40 10.18 -7.09
CA GLU A 291 41.08 9.49 -5.84
C GLU A 291 39.79 8.66 -5.91
N LEU A 292 39.14 8.53 -7.08
CA LEU A 292 38.01 7.62 -7.24
C LEU A 292 38.48 6.17 -7.09
N ASP A 293 37.93 5.49 -6.09
CA ASP A 293 38.15 4.06 -5.93
C ASP A 293 37.60 3.30 -7.14
N ASP A 294 38.45 2.49 -7.78
CA ASP A 294 38.09 1.58 -8.87
C ASP A 294 36.93 0.66 -8.48
N GLN A 295 36.75 0.35 -7.18
CA GLN A 295 35.62 -0.44 -6.70
C GLN A 295 34.27 0.25 -6.86
N ILE A 296 34.20 1.58 -6.75
CA ILE A 296 32.95 2.34 -6.94
C ILE A 296 32.63 2.44 -8.43
N THR A 297 33.65 2.67 -9.25
CA THR A 297 33.51 2.81 -10.71
C THR A 297 33.10 1.50 -11.38
N ASN A 298 33.60 0.35 -10.91
CA ASN A 298 33.23 -0.98 -11.43
C ASN A 298 31.83 -1.47 -10.99
N ARG A 299 31.18 -0.78 -10.05
CA ARG A 299 29.83 -1.11 -9.53
C ARG A 299 28.70 -0.29 -10.18
N LEU A 300 29.05 0.71 -11.01
CA LEU A 300 28.12 1.56 -11.76
C LEU A 300 27.91 1.02 -13.18
#